data_AF-A0A3P7IC96-F1
#
_entry.id   AF-A0A3P7IC96-F1
#
_cell.length_a   1.000
_cell.length_b   1.000
_cell.length_c   1.000
_cell.angle_alpha   90.00
_cell.angle_beta   90.00
_cell.angle_gamma   90.00
#
_symmetry.space_group_name_H-M   'P 1'
#
loop_
_entity.id
_entity.type
_entity.pdbx_description
1 polymer ?
#
loop_
_entity_poly.entity_id
_entity_poly.type
_entity_poly.pdbx_seq_one_letter_code
_entity_poly.pdbx_strand_id
1 'polypeptide(L)'
;MFRGDYRSGKRLNMRRLIAYIASDYRKDRIWLRRTKKAQRNYQILIAVDDSASMHDNKMNLMACQSLCVIGTALRHLEVGQLAICKFGRKVKVLSDFCAHADSSLGGRLLSELTFTQDKTDLVNLLNVSKEVGALRIFMLEEARSRDRSHQMMIIVSDGRGVLADGTDRIVKALNALHRDLVTVLFVAVDSAEKSIVETKVAEFTADGQVELIPYMSKFPFPFYTLVRHISLLPATLADAIRQWFELTAQNV
;
A
#
# COMPACT_ATOMS: atom_id res chain seq x y z
N MET A 1 17.29 -10.54 12.59
CA MET A 1 16.40 -11.29 11.67
C MET A 1 14.96 -10.91 12.02
N PHE A 2 14.38 -9.94 11.31
CA PHE A 2 13.04 -9.43 11.64
C PHE A 2 11.98 -10.29 10.93
N ARG A 3 11.35 -11.20 11.68
CA ARG A 3 10.14 -11.90 11.23
C ARG A 3 9.02 -10.86 11.06
N GLY A 4 8.36 -10.86 9.91
CA GLY A 4 7.19 -10.02 9.66
C GLY A 4 6.08 -10.31 10.66
N ASP A 5 5.51 -9.26 11.26
CA ASP A 5 4.49 -9.40 12.31
C ASP A 5 3.12 -9.71 11.67
N TYR A 6 2.84 -11.00 11.49
CA TYR A 6 1.52 -11.53 11.18
C TYR A 6 0.54 -11.26 12.33
N ARG A 7 -0.63 -10.67 12.05
CA ARG A 7 -1.82 -10.82 12.92
C ARG A 7 -3.13 -10.74 12.13
N SER A 8 -3.65 -11.89 11.69
CA SER A 8 -5.05 -12.02 11.28
C SER A 8 -5.96 -11.58 12.43
N GLY A 9 -6.84 -10.60 12.20
CA GLY A 9 -7.87 -10.18 13.16
C GLY A 9 -7.42 -9.41 14.42
N LYS A 10 -6.12 -9.15 14.64
CA LYS A 10 -5.64 -8.24 15.70
C LYS A 10 -4.99 -6.99 15.08
N ARG A 11 -5.25 -5.83 15.68
CA ARG A 11 -4.80 -4.49 15.21
C ARG A 11 -3.32 -4.50 14.79
N LEU A 12 -3.04 -3.98 13.59
CA LEU A 12 -1.70 -3.81 13.02
C LEU A 12 -0.83 -2.99 13.98
N ASN A 13 0.43 -3.38 14.23
CA ASN A 13 1.31 -2.61 15.12
C ASN A 13 1.92 -1.41 14.38
N MET A 14 1.06 -0.44 14.10
CA MET A 14 1.41 0.75 13.32
C MET A 14 2.51 1.59 14.01
N ARG A 15 2.70 1.48 15.33
CA ARG A 15 3.79 2.16 16.05
C ARG A 15 5.17 1.71 15.57
N ARG A 16 5.33 0.42 15.23
CA ARG A 16 6.57 -0.12 14.66
C ARG A 16 6.77 0.29 13.21
N LEU A 17 5.69 0.43 12.44
CA LEU A 17 5.71 0.96 11.06
C LEU A 17 6.30 2.37 11.01
N ILE A 18 5.87 3.26 11.91
CA ILE A 18 6.40 4.63 11.93
C ILE A 18 7.77 4.71 12.63
N ALA A 19 8.03 3.90 13.66
CA ALA A 19 9.35 3.86 14.28
C ALA A 19 10.46 3.38 13.32
N TYR A 20 10.14 2.46 12.41
CA TYR A 20 11.02 2.07 11.30
C TYR A 20 11.38 3.31 10.45
N ILE A 21 10.38 4.15 10.12
CA ILE A 21 10.54 5.41 9.34
C ILE A 21 11.33 6.48 10.11
N ALA A 22 11.13 6.58 11.42
CA ALA A 22 11.74 7.64 12.23
C ALA A 22 13.18 7.35 12.69
N SER A 23 13.67 6.10 12.55
CA SER A 23 14.95 5.68 13.14
C SER A 23 16.21 6.34 12.55
N ASP A 24 16.12 6.93 11.34
CA ASP A 24 17.22 7.69 10.70
C ASP A 24 17.15 9.21 10.86
N TYR A 25 16.14 9.74 11.56
CA TYR A 25 15.96 11.19 11.70
C TYR A 25 16.61 11.71 12.99
N ARG A 26 17.90 12.08 12.92
CA ARG A 26 18.54 12.88 13.99
C ARG A 26 17.81 14.21 14.14
N LYS A 27 17.13 14.34 15.28
CA LYS A 27 16.34 15.50 15.70
C LYS A 27 17.22 16.74 15.87
N ASP A 28 16.87 17.82 15.19
CA ASP A 28 17.27 19.16 15.62
C ASP A 28 16.07 19.86 16.30
N ARG A 29 16.16 20.02 17.62
CA ARG A 29 15.01 20.30 18.52
C ARG A 29 14.62 21.77 18.64
N ILE A 30 15.29 22.69 17.95
CA ILE A 30 15.10 24.13 18.18
C ILE A 30 14.05 24.74 17.23
N TRP A 31 13.83 24.14 16.04
CA TRP A 31 12.85 24.63 15.05
C TRP A 31 11.39 24.20 15.30
N LEU A 32 11.16 23.18 16.14
CA LEU A 32 9.84 22.55 16.34
C LEU A 32 8.86 23.33 17.23
N ARG A 33 9.23 24.50 17.76
CA ARG A 33 8.44 25.15 18.82
C ARG A 33 7.47 26.23 18.35
N ARG A 34 7.42 26.62 17.07
CA ARG A 34 6.47 27.64 16.60
C ARG A 34 6.04 27.46 15.14
N THR A 35 5.02 26.63 14.92
CA THR A 35 4.17 26.70 13.73
C THR A 35 2.72 26.48 14.16
N LYS A 36 1.84 27.46 13.87
CA LYS A 36 0.38 27.27 13.79
C LYS A 36 0.10 25.90 13.13
N LYS A 37 -0.88 25.12 13.60
CA LYS A 37 -1.35 23.84 13.00
C LYS A 37 -1.28 23.93 11.47
N ALA A 38 -0.17 23.51 10.89
CA ALA A 38 -0.02 23.35 9.46
C ALA A 38 -1.08 22.33 9.06
N GLN A 39 -1.88 22.64 8.04
CA GLN A 39 -2.82 21.69 7.50
C GLN A 39 -2.02 20.44 7.11
N ARG A 40 -2.31 19.33 7.79
CA ARG A 40 -1.55 18.10 7.61
C ARG A 40 -1.89 17.55 6.24
N ASN A 41 -0.96 17.68 5.30
CA ASN A 41 -1.13 17.18 3.95
C ASN A 41 -0.85 15.68 3.92
N TYR A 42 -1.91 14.86 4.01
CA TYR A 42 -1.79 13.41 3.82
C TYR A 42 -2.00 13.03 2.36
N GLN A 43 -1.15 12.15 1.83
CA GLN A 43 -1.27 11.61 0.48
C GLN A 43 -1.32 10.09 0.55
N ILE A 44 -2.40 9.51 0.01
CA ILE A 44 -2.63 8.07 0.03
C ILE A 44 -2.75 7.59 -1.41
N LEU A 45 -1.90 6.64 -1.81
CA LEU A 45 -2.04 5.91 -3.07
C LEU A 45 -2.57 4.51 -2.76
N ILE A 46 -3.71 4.15 -3.32
CA ILE A 46 -4.20 2.77 -3.28
C ILE A 46 -3.94 2.11 -4.64
N ALA A 47 -3.09 1.09 -4.64
CA ALA A 47 -2.78 0.27 -5.80
C ALA A 47 -3.55 -1.05 -5.72
N VAL A 48 -4.39 -1.33 -6.72
CA VAL A 48 -5.22 -2.54 -6.79
C VAL A 48 -4.66 -3.49 -7.82
N ASP A 49 -4.43 -4.74 -7.43
CA ASP A 49 -3.96 -5.80 -8.32
C ASP A 49 -5.09 -6.23 -9.26
N ASP A 50 -4.83 -6.13 -10.56
CA ASP A 50 -5.73 -6.41 -11.68
C ASP A 50 -5.29 -7.68 -12.43
N SER A 51 -4.50 -8.53 -11.76
CA SER A 51 -4.11 -9.85 -12.27
C SER A 51 -5.23 -10.90 -12.16
N ALA A 52 -5.10 -11.96 -12.93
CA ALA A 52 -6.04 -13.08 -12.96
C ALA A 52 -6.13 -13.85 -11.63
N SER A 53 -5.09 -13.82 -10.79
CA SER A 53 -5.15 -14.46 -9.46
C SER A 53 -6.18 -13.81 -8.53
N MET A 54 -6.54 -12.56 -8.81
CA MET A 54 -7.56 -11.82 -8.08
C MET A 54 -9.00 -12.15 -8.54
N HIS A 55 -9.16 -12.80 -9.69
CA HIS A 55 -10.47 -13.10 -10.29
C HIS A 55 -11.30 -14.06 -9.43
N ASP A 56 -10.66 -15.11 -8.90
CA ASP A 56 -11.29 -16.14 -8.06
C ASP A 56 -11.91 -15.55 -6.77
N ASN A 57 -11.41 -14.39 -6.31
CA ASN A 57 -11.81 -13.78 -5.04
C ASN A 57 -13.10 -12.95 -5.10
N LYS A 58 -13.84 -12.93 -6.23
CA LYS A 58 -15.03 -12.08 -6.44
C LYS A 58 -14.78 -10.61 -6.06
N MET A 59 -13.55 -10.15 -6.26
CA MET A 59 -13.02 -8.87 -5.78
C MET A 59 -13.78 -7.66 -6.36
N ASN A 60 -14.45 -7.83 -7.50
CA ASN A 60 -14.76 -6.73 -8.40
C ASN A 60 -15.70 -5.70 -7.78
N LEU A 61 -16.90 -6.10 -7.34
CA LEU A 61 -17.89 -5.14 -6.85
C LEU A 61 -17.54 -4.62 -5.45
N MET A 62 -17.16 -5.51 -4.53
CA MET A 62 -16.92 -5.15 -3.13
C MET A 62 -15.65 -4.31 -2.97
N ALA A 63 -14.57 -4.60 -3.71
CA ALA A 63 -13.37 -3.76 -3.67
C ALA A 63 -13.65 -2.38 -4.27
N CYS A 64 -14.35 -2.30 -5.40
CA CYS A 64 -14.75 -1.01 -5.99
C CYS A 64 -15.59 -0.18 -5.02
N GLN A 65 -16.63 -0.79 -4.41
CA GLN A 65 -17.46 -0.12 -3.42
C GLN A 65 -16.64 0.37 -2.22
N SER A 66 -15.73 -0.47 -1.72
CA SER A 66 -14.84 -0.12 -0.60
C SER A 66 -13.97 1.09 -0.92
N LEU A 67 -13.33 1.08 -2.08
CA LEU A 67 -12.46 2.17 -2.54
C LEU A 67 -13.25 3.46 -2.76
N CYS A 68 -14.46 3.37 -3.31
CA CYS A 68 -15.36 4.52 -3.45
C CYS A 68 -15.73 5.10 -2.08
N VAL A 69 -16.12 4.26 -1.11
CA VAL A 69 -16.50 4.71 0.24
C VAL A 69 -15.32 5.40 0.93
N ILE A 70 -14.13 4.79 0.88
CA ILE A 70 -12.91 5.36 1.48
C ILE A 70 -12.52 6.66 0.77
N GLY A 71 -12.59 6.69 -0.55
CA GLY A 71 -12.28 7.90 -1.32
C GLY A 71 -13.22 9.05 -1.02
N THR A 72 -14.51 8.77 -0.88
CA THR A 72 -15.49 9.78 -0.46
C THR A 72 -15.23 10.25 0.98
N ALA A 73 -14.98 9.33 1.92
CA ALA A 73 -14.71 9.67 3.31
C ALA A 73 -13.44 10.52 3.47
N LEU A 74 -12.34 10.18 2.80
CA LEU A 74 -11.09 10.94 2.88
C LEU A 74 -11.22 12.36 2.33
N ARG A 75 -11.99 12.53 1.24
CA ARG A 75 -12.28 13.85 0.68
C ARG A 75 -13.13 14.69 1.63
N HIS A 76 -14.16 14.10 2.26
CA HIS A 76 -14.99 14.82 3.24
C HIS A 76 -14.23 15.29 4.47
N LEU A 77 -13.17 14.58 4.86
CA LEU A 77 -12.37 14.98 6.00
C LEU A 77 -11.42 16.13 5.68
N GLU A 78 -11.24 16.52 4.40
CA GLU A 78 -10.32 17.57 3.91
C GLU A 78 -8.86 17.41 4.35
N VAL A 79 -8.49 16.29 4.97
CA VAL A 79 -7.14 16.08 5.54
C VAL A 79 -6.18 15.44 4.54
N GLY A 80 -6.63 14.99 3.37
CA GLY A 80 -5.73 14.30 2.46
C GLY A 80 -6.22 14.07 1.04
N GLN A 81 -5.25 13.83 0.16
CA GLN A 81 -5.44 13.50 -1.25
C GLN A 81 -5.36 11.99 -1.41
N LEU A 82 -6.33 11.40 -2.13
CA LEU A 82 -6.34 10.00 -2.50
C LEU A 82 -6.12 9.83 -4.00
N ALA A 83 -5.16 9.01 -4.38
CA ALA A 83 -5.03 8.47 -5.73
C ALA A 83 -5.31 6.97 -5.73
N ILE A 84 -5.81 6.48 -6.87
CA ILE A 84 -6.08 5.06 -7.09
C ILE A 84 -5.43 4.66 -8.42
N CYS A 85 -4.67 3.59 -8.42
CA CYS A 85 -4.17 2.96 -9.64
C CYS A 85 -4.48 1.46 -9.64
N LYS A 86 -4.58 0.90 -10.84
CA LYS A 86 -4.52 -0.56 -11.02
C LYS A 86 -3.14 -0.97 -11.48
N PHE A 87 -2.74 -2.18 -11.12
CA PHE A 87 -1.47 -2.74 -11.54
C PHE A 87 -1.59 -4.23 -11.85
N GLY A 88 -0.62 -4.74 -12.58
CA GLY A 88 -0.52 -6.13 -12.99
C GLY A 88 0.76 -6.22 -13.80
N ARG A 89 0.68 -6.57 -15.08
CA ARG A 89 1.77 -6.36 -16.03
C ARG A 89 2.02 -4.86 -16.29
N LYS A 90 0.97 -4.06 -16.32
CA LYS A 90 1.03 -2.61 -16.53
C LYS A 90 0.39 -1.87 -15.36
N VAL A 91 0.93 -0.70 -15.05
CA VAL A 91 0.37 0.23 -14.06
C VAL A 91 -0.46 1.28 -14.81
N LYS A 92 -1.68 1.54 -14.35
CA LYS A 92 -2.54 2.60 -14.88
C LYS A 92 -3.19 3.36 -13.73
N VAL A 93 -3.01 4.68 -13.71
CA VAL A 93 -3.71 5.56 -12.76
C VAL A 93 -5.18 5.60 -13.17
N LEU A 94 -6.05 5.26 -12.22
CA LEU A 94 -7.50 5.28 -12.38
C LEU A 94 -8.11 6.55 -11.80
N SER A 95 -7.51 7.12 -10.76
CA SER A 95 -7.85 8.40 -10.17
C SER A 95 -6.57 9.05 -9.69
N ASP A 96 -6.32 10.29 -10.12
CA ASP A 96 -5.20 11.07 -9.60
C ASP A 96 -5.56 11.69 -8.24
N PHE A 97 -4.56 12.22 -7.54
CA PHE A 97 -4.66 12.99 -6.29
C PHE A 97 -5.42 14.30 -6.52
N CYS A 98 -6.74 14.21 -6.66
CA CYS A 98 -7.61 15.37 -6.80
C CYS A 98 -8.42 15.60 -5.51
N ALA A 99 -8.56 16.87 -5.12
CA ALA A 99 -9.36 17.29 -3.97
C ALA A 99 -10.87 17.20 -4.25
N HIS A 100 -11.30 17.23 -5.52
CA HIS A 100 -12.71 17.30 -5.89
C HIS A 100 -13.34 15.90 -6.03
N ALA A 101 -14.62 15.81 -5.67
CA ALA A 101 -15.39 14.58 -5.79
C ALA A 101 -15.63 14.23 -7.26
N ASP A 102 -15.21 13.03 -7.65
CA ASP A 102 -15.45 12.47 -8.98
C ASP A 102 -16.57 11.43 -8.89
N SER A 103 -17.77 11.82 -9.30
CA SER A 103 -18.96 10.94 -9.30
C SER A 103 -18.83 9.76 -10.28
N SER A 104 -17.94 9.86 -11.27
CA SER A 104 -17.70 8.80 -12.27
C SER A 104 -16.73 7.72 -11.80
N LEU A 105 -16.04 7.93 -10.66
CA LEU A 105 -15.00 7.04 -10.16
C LEU A 105 -15.49 5.60 -10.02
N GLY A 106 -16.68 5.39 -9.45
CA GLY A 106 -17.22 4.03 -9.26
C GLY A 106 -17.43 3.28 -10.57
N GLY A 107 -18.03 3.95 -11.57
CA GLY A 107 -18.21 3.37 -12.90
C GLY A 107 -16.88 3.06 -13.58
N ARG A 108 -15.90 3.97 -13.48
CA ARG A 108 -14.54 3.77 -14.00
C ARG A 108 -13.81 2.61 -13.34
N LEU A 109 -13.88 2.49 -12.02
CA LEU A 109 -13.25 1.38 -11.30
C LEU A 109 -13.85 0.05 -11.76
N LEU A 110 -15.17 -0.04 -11.89
CA LEU A 110 -15.86 -1.24 -12.36
C LEU A 110 -15.53 -1.59 -13.81
N SER A 111 -15.39 -0.60 -14.69
CA SER A 111 -15.05 -0.86 -16.09
C SER A 111 -13.57 -1.18 -16.30
N GLU A 112 -12.69 -0.63 -15.47
CA GLU A 112 -11.24 -0.75 -15.66
C GLU A 112 -10.61 -1.91 -14.89
N LEU A 113 -11.17 -2.33 -13.75
CA LEU A 113 -10.68 -3.48 -13.00
C LEU A 113 -11.28 -4.77 -13.58
N THR A 114 -10.58 -5.34 -14.55
CA THR A 114 -11.02 -6.53 -15.30
C THR A 114 -10.48 -7.82 -14.70
N PHE A 115 -9.39 -7.77 -13.93
CA PHE A 115 -8.71 -8.92 -13.32
C PHE A 115 -8.29 -9.96 -14.35
N THR A 116 -7.75 -9.49 -15.48
CA THR A 116 -7.37 -10.33 -16.63
C THR A 116 -5.88 -10.30 -16.92
N GLN A 117 -5.09 -9.50 -16.20
CA GLN A 117 -3.66 -9.44 -16.43
C GLN A 117 -2.98 -10.74 -15.98
N ASP A 118 -1.97 -11.19 -16.72
CA ASP A 118 -1.32 -12.48 -16.51
C ASP A 118 -0.14 -12.44 -15.52
N LYS A 119 0.19 -11.24 -15.01
CA LYS A 119 1.32 -11.01 -14.12
C LYS A 119 0.98 -9.97 -13.05
N THR A 120 1.60 -10.11 -11.88
CA THR A 120 1.65 -9.09 -10.82
C THR A 120 3.05 -8.49 -10.75
N ASP A 121 3.30 -7.35 -11.43
CA ASP A 121 4.62 -6.71 -11.47
C ASP A 121 4.76 -5.60 -10.41
N LEU A 122 5.17 -6.01 -9.22
CA LEU A 122 5.33 -5.10 -8.08
C LEU A 122 6.54 -4.18 -8.24
N VAL A 123 7.59 -4.63 -8.91
CA VAL A 123 8.78 -3.79 -9.12
C VAL A 123 8.41 -2.60 -10.00
N ASN A 124 7.65 -2.84 -11.09
CA ASN A 124 7.12 -1.80 -11.94
C ASN A 124 6.18 -0.86 -11.16
N LEU A 125 5.25 -1.41 -10.37
CA LEU A 125 4.38 -0.60 -9.50
C LEU A 125 5.16 0.33 -8.58
N LEU A 126 6.15 -0.20 -7.84
CA LEU A 126 6.92 0.59 -6.87
C LEU A 126 7.78 1.66 -7.56
N ASN A 127 8.30 1.38 -8.76
CA ASN A 127 9.06 2.36 -9.54
C ASN A 127 8.16 3.46 -10.12
N VAL A 128 7.05 3.10 -10.75
CA VAL A 128 6.07 4.08 -11.29
C VAL A 128 5.49 4.93 -10.15
N SER A 129 5.25 4.34 -8.98
CA SER A 129 4.73 5.08 -7.82
C SER A 129 5.72 6.16 -7.34
N LYS A 130 7.04 5.91 -7.46
CA LYS A 130 8.03 6.95 -7.22
C LYS A 130 8.01 8.04 -8.26
N GLU A 131 7.85 7.70 -9.53
CA GLU A 131 7.79 8.71 -10.59
C GLU A 131 6.55 9.57 -10.45
N VAL A 132 5.39 8.98 -10.17
CA VAL A 132 4.15 9.73 -9.88
C VAL A 132 4.31 10.60 -8.63
N GLY A 133 4.94 10.07 -7.57
CA GLY A 133 5.27 10.84 -6.37
C GLY A 133 6.25 11.98 -6.63
N ALA A 134 7.30 11.74 -7.40
CA ALA A 134 8.33 12.70 -7.77
C ALA A 134 7.78 13.78 -8.71
N LEU A 135 7.06 13.40 -9.77
CA LEU A 135 6.33 14.31 -10.65
C LEU A 135 5.38 15.20 -9.86
N ARG A 136 4.71 14.66 -8.83
CA ARG A 136 3.83 15.44 -7.97
C ARG A 136 4.60 16.35 -7.02
N ILE A 137 5.73 15.92 -6.44
CA ILE A 137 6.62 16.80 -5.66
C ILE A 137 7.03 18.00 -6.53
N PHE A 138 7.46 17.76 -7.77
CA PHE A 138 7.80 18.81 -8.73
C PHE A 138 6.62 19.73 -9.06
N MET A 139 5.43 19.17 -9.33
CA MET A 139 4.22 19.97 -9.60
C MET A 139 3.72 20.78 -8.39
N LEU A 140 3.96 20.29 -7.17
CA LEU A 140 3.60 20.98 -5.93
C LEU A 140 4.65 22.04 -5.53
N GLU A 141 5.90 21.94 -5.99
CA GLU A 141 6.90 22.98 -5.78
C GLU A 141 6.55 24.29 -6.52
N GLU A 142 5.88 24.23 -7.67
CA GLU A 142 5.31 25.43 -8.31
C GLU A 142 4.17 26.06 -7.46
N ALA A 143 3.51 25.26 -6.62
CA ALA A 143 2.38 25.65 -5.78
C ALA A 143 2.78 25.83 -4.28
N ARG A 144 3.69 26.78 -4.00
CA ARG A 144 3.93 27.47 -2.70
C ARG A 144 3.49 26.78 -1.40
N SER A 145 3.89 25.53 -1.13
CA SER A 145 3.84 24.99 0.23
C SER A 145 5.07 24.16 0.56
N ARG A 146 5.93 24.71 1.44
CA ARG A 146 7.11 24.05 2.04
C ARG A 146 6.71 22.96 3.07
N ASP A 147 5.45 22.56 3.13
CA ASP A 147 5.01 21.58 4.11
C ASP A 147 5.17 20.17 3.55
N ARG A 148 6.02 19.38 4.21
CA ARG A 148 6.24 17.97 3.90
C ARG A 148 4.92 17.22 4.02
N SER A 149 4.45 16.60 2.94
CA SER A 149 3.31 15.71 2.99
C SER A 149 3.70 14.36 3.60
N HIS A 150 2.82 13.79 4.40
CA HIS A 150 2.95 12.40 4.81
C HIS A 150 2.39 11.52 3.70
N GLN A 151 3.16 10.53 3.24
CA GLN A 151 2.78 9.66 2.12
C GLN A 151 2.58 8.21 2.57
N MET A 152 1.48 7.59 2.13
CA MET A 152 1.18 6.18 2.33
C MET A 152 0.78 5.53 1.01
N MET A 153 1.33 4.35 0.76
CA MET A 153 0.93 3.48 -0.32
C MET A 153 0.29 2.23 0.28
N ILE A 154 -0.90 1.89 -0.20
CA ILE A 154 -1.60 0.66 0.16
C ILE A 154 -1.67 -0.21 -1.09
N ILE A 155 -1.10 -1.40 -1.03
CA ILE A 155 -1.15 -2.38 -2.12
C ILE A 155 -2.21 -3.42 -1.75
N VAL A 156 -3.23 -3.59 -2.59
CA VAL A 156 -4.29 -4.58 -2.40
C VAL A 156 -4.12 -5.68 -3.44
N SER A 157 -3.78 -6.90 -3.00
CA SER A 157 -3.46 -8.05 -3.86
C SER A 157 -3.70 -9.35 -3.07
N ASP A 158 -3.83 -10.49 -3.75
CA ASP A 158 -3.88 -11.81 -3.10
C ASP A 158 -2.49 -12.32 -2.72
N GLY A 159 -1.44 -11.60 -3.14
CA GLY A 159 -0.06 -11.81 -2.72
C GLY A 159 0.65 -12.96 -3.41
N ARG A 160 -0.01 -13.82 -4.19
CA ARG A 160 0.63 -15.02 -4.78
C ARG A 160 1.74 -14.70 -5.77
N GLY A 161 1.56 -13.64 -6.56
CA GLY A 161 2.53 -13.18 -7.57
C GLY A 161 3.75 -12.43 -7.01
N VAL A 162 3.80 -12.17 -5.69
CA VAL A 162 4.82 -11.28 -5.10
C VAL A 162 6.25 -11.79 -5.31
N LEU A 163 6.47 -13.11 -5.24
CA LEU A 163 7.81 -13.69 -5.37
C LEU A 163 8.29 -13.86 -6.82
N ALA A 164 7.44 -13.60 -7.83
CA ALA A 164 7.75 -13.86 -9.23
C ALA A 164 8.91 -13.00 -9.78
N ASP A 165 9.05 -11.75 -9.31
CA ASP A 165 10.08 -10.81 -9.79
C ASP A 165 11.38 -10.83 -8.97
N GLY A 166 11.47 -11.72 -7.97
CA GLY A 166 12.59 -11.85 -7.05
C GLY A 166 12.49 -10.89 -5.85
N THR A 167 12.59 -11.47 -4.65
CA THR A 167 12.45 -10.76 -3.36
C THR A 167 13.40 -9.57 -3.23
N ASP A 168 14.66 -9.71 -3.67
CA ASP A 168 15.69 -8.67 -3.51
C ASP A 168 15.37 -7.37 -4.26
N ARG A 169 14.78 -7.48 -5.46
CA ARG A 169 14.40 -6.32 -6.27
C ARG A 169 13.27 -5.55 -5.60
N ILE A 170 12.30 -6.26 -5.03
CA ILE A 170 11.19 -5.67 -4.28
C ILE A 170 11.70 -5.01 -3.01
N VAL A 171 12.55 -5.69 -2.23
CA VAL A 171 13.15 -5.13 -1.01
C VAL A 171 13.97 -3.87 -1.34
N LYS A 172 14.74 -3.86 -2.43
CA LYS A 172 15.48 -2.67 -2.88
C LYS A 172 14.54 -1.51 -3.24
N ALA A 173 13.43 -1.79 -3.93
CA ALA A 173 12.44 -0.79 -4.28
C ALA A 173 11.71 -0.23 -3.04
N LEU A 174 11.33 -1.09 -2.09
CA LEU A 174 10.73 -0.73 -0.80
C LEU A 174 11.67 0.12 0.04
N ASN A 175 12.94 -0.25 0.14
CA ASN A 175 13.95 0.53 0.88
C ASN A 175 14.15 1.92 0.29
N ALA A 176 13.96 2.08 -1.02
CA ALA A 176 14.06 3.38 -1.65
C ALA A 176 12.83 4.25 -1.37
N LEU A 177 11.61 3.69 -1.48
CA LEU A 177 10.39 4.39 -1.02
C LEU A 177 10.44 4.75 0.46
N HIS A 178 11.06 3.90 1.28
CA HIS A 178 11.27 4.16 2.69
C HIS A 178 12.18 5.37 2.95
N ARG A 179 13.26 5.53 2.17
CA ARG A 179 14.12 6.74 2.23
C ARG A 179 13.36 8.00 1.82
N ASP A 180 12.39 7.86 0.93
CA ASP A 180 11.48 8.94 0.51
C ASP A 180 10.32 9.15 1.51
N LEU A 181 10.38 8.53 2.70
CA LEU A 181 9.39 8.61 3.78
C LEU A 181 7.99 8.10 3.39
N VAL A 182 7.91 7.25 2.36
CA VAL A 182 6.66 6.61 1.94
C VAL A 182 6.38 5.38 2.80
N THR A 183 5.24 5.39 3.46
CA THR A 183 4.75 4.26 4.24
C THR A 183 4.10 3.23 3.32
N VAL A 184 4.65 2.03 3.17
CA VAL A 184 4.04 0.97 2.33
C VAL A 184 3.35 -0.08 3.18
N LEU A 185 2.05 -0.30 2.95
CA LEU A 185 1.25 -1.36 3.56
C LEU A 185 0.76 -2.33 2.48
N PHE A 186 1.01 -3.62 2.67
CA PHE A 186 0.43 -4.66 1.83
C PHE A 186 -0.85 -5.23 2.44
N VAL A 187 -1.95 -5.25 1.71
CA VAL A 187 -3.24 -5.84 2.11
C VAL A 187 -3.42 -7.10 1.28
N ALA A 188 -3.11 -8.23 1.90
CA ALA A 188 -3.24 -9.55 1.30
C ALA A 188 -4.70 -10.03 1.42
N VAL A 189 -5.42 -10.02 0.31
CA VAL A 189 -6.78 -10.55 0.21
C VAL A 189 -6.69 -12.07 0.10
N ASP A 190 -7.04 -12.75 1.20
CA ASP A 190 -6.85 -14.17 1.36
C ASP A 190 -8.19 -14.91 1.27
N SER A 191 -8.18 -16.11 0.70
CA SER A 191 -9.35 -16.99 0.64
C SER A 191 -9.12 -18.22 1.51
N ALA A 192 -10.13 -18.61 2.29
CA ALA A 192 -10.05 -19.76 3.18
C ALA A 192 -9.77 -21.08 2.44
N GLU A 193 -10.21 -21.21 1.19
CA GLU A 193 -10.00 -22.43 0.39
C GLU A 193 -8.57 -22.57 -0.14
N LYS A 194 -7.85 -21.45 -0.29
CA LYS A 194 -6.49 -21.42 -0.84
C LYS A 194 -5.66 -20.38 -0.09
N SER A 195 -5.42 -20.58 1.21
CA SER A 195 -4.77 -19.54 2.00
C SER A 195 -3.31 -19.30 1.58
N ILE A 196 -2.91 -18.03 1.44
CA ILE A 196 -1.51 -17.63 1.22
C ILE A 196 -0.59 -18.11 2.36
N VAL A 197 -1.14 -18.25 3.57
CA VAL A 197 -0.40 -18.70 4.76
C VAL A 197 -0.03 -20.19 4.67
N GLU A 198 -0.88 -20.98 4.01
CA GLU A 198 -0.69 -22.41 3.80
C GLU A 198 0.13 -22.71 2.54
N THR A 199 0.36 -21.69 1.71
CA THR A 199 1.15 -21.81 0.49
C THR A 199 2.61 -22.10 0.83
N LYS A 200 3.22 -23.05 0.11
CA LYS A 200 4.64 -23.37 0.18
C LYS A 200 5.32 -23.05 -1.14
N VAL A 201 6.61 -22.74 -1.09
CA VAL A 201 7.46 -22.55 -2.26
C VAL A 201 8.62 -23.53 -2.22
N ALA A 202 8.97 -24.05 -3.39
CA ALA A 202 10.14 -24.88 -3.56
C ALA A 202 11.40 -24.00 -3.62
N GLU A 203 12.41 -24.37 -2.84
CA GLU A 203 13.73 -23.76 -2.89
C GLU A 203 14.79 -24.84 -3.12
N PHE A 204 15.73 -24.55 -4.02
CA PHE A 204 16.89 -25.40 -4.22
C PHE A 204 17.95 -25.02 -3.18
N THR A 205 18.30 -25.97 -2.33
CA THR A 205 19.43 -25.86 -1.41
C THR A 205 20.76 -25.84 -2.15
N ALA A 206 21.84 -25.43 -1.49
CA ALA A 206 23.19 -25.43 -2.07
C ALA A 206 23.63 -26.83 -2.54
N ASP A 207 23.09 -27.88 -1.91
CA ASP A 207 23.35 -29.29 -2.24
C ASP A 207 22.44 -29.82 -3.37
N GLY A 208 21.63 -28.96 -3.99
CA GLY A 208 20.73 -29.31 -5.10
C GLY A 208 19.43 -30.00 -4.69
N GLN A 209 19.18 -30.20 -3.38
CA GLN A 209 17.92 -30.76 -2.87
C GLN A 209 16.81 -29.71 -2.89
N VAL A 210 15.58 -30.14 -3.16
CA VAL A 210 14.39 -29.28 -3.13
C VAL A 210 13.77 -29.31 -1.73
N GLU A 211 13.72 -28.15 -1.07
CA GLU A 211 13.02 -27.96 0.19
C GLU A 211 11.72 -27.16 -0.02
N LEU A 212 10.64 -27.60 0.63
CA LEU A 212 9.37 -26.87 0.64
C LEU A 212 9.30 -25.99 1.88
N ILE A 213 9.47 -24.68 1.69
CA ILE A 213 9.40 -23.70 2.78
C ILE A 213 8.08 -22.90 2.73
N PRO A 214 7.60 -22.38 3.87
CA PRO A 214 6.39 -21.54 3.89
C PRO A 214 6.54 -20.28 3.03
N TYR A 215 5.57 -19.96 2.17
CA TYR A 215 5.60 -18.77 1.32
C TYR A 215 5.84 -17.48 2.11
N MET A 216 5.15 -17.36 3.25
CA MET A 216 5.21 -16.17 4.10
C MET A 216 6.58 -15.94 4.75
N SER A 217 7.47 -16.93 4.79
CA SER A 217 8.84 -16.71 5.31
C SER A 217 9.69 -15.89 4.34
N LYS A 218 9.33 -15.85 3.06
CA LYS A 218 10.00 -15.08 2.00
C LYS A 218 9.28 -13.80 1.61
N PHE A 219 8.17 -13.49 2.26
CA PHE A 219 7.36 -12.34 1.90
C PHE A 219 8.14 -11.02 2.09
N PRO A 220 8.35 -10.21 1.03
CA PRO A 220 9.26 -9.06 1.07
C PRO A 220 8.71 -7.84 1.81
N PHE A 221 7.42 -7.81 2.12
CA PHE A 221 6.80 -6.65 2.75
C PHE A 221 6.95 -6.72 4.27
N PRO A 222 7.61 -5.73 4.89
CA PRO A 222 7.76 -5.68 6.34
C PRO A 222 6.43 -5.47 7.07
N PHE A 223 5.45 -4.86 6.38
CA PHE A 223 4.12 -4.57 6.91
C PHE A 223 3.05 -5.07 5.94
N TYR A 224 2.26 -6.02 6.43
CA TYR A 224 1.13 -6.54 5.71
C TYR A 224 -0.03 -6.87 6.65
N THR A 225 -1.25 -6.91 6.11
CA THR A 225 -2.44 -7.41 6.79
C THR A 225 -3.11 -8.45 5.92
N LEU A 226 -3.73 -9.46 6.55
CA LEU A 226 -4.48 -10.50 5.86
C LEU A 226 -5.97 -10.26 6.03
N VAL A 227 -6.67 -10.18 4.91
CA VAL A 227 -8.11 -9.97 4.84
C VAL A 227 -8.73 -11.27 4.33
N ARG A 228 -9.24 -12.09 5.26
CA ARG A 228 -9.84 -13.42 4.94
C ARG A 228 -11.17 -13.35 4.19
N HIS A 229 -11.85 -12.22 4.28
CA HIS A 229 -13.13 -11.99 3.61
C HIS A 229 -13.11 -10.61 3.00
N ILE A 230 -13.43 -10.53 1.71
CA ILE A 230 -13.40 -9.26 0.97
C ILE A 230 -14.35 -8.19 1.54
N SER A 231 -15.43 -8.61 2.22
CA SER A 231 -16.33 -7.72 2.93
C SER A 231 -15.68 -6.94 4.07
N LEU A 232 -14.53 -7.41 4.60
CA LEU A 232 -13.77 -6.74 5.65
C LEU A 232 -12.74 -5.75 5.10
N LEU A 233 -12.49 -5.73 3.79
CA LEU A 233 -11.55 -4.82 3.16
C LEU A 233 -11.85 -3.33 3.46
N PRO A 234 -13.09 -2.81 3.34
CA PRO A 234 -13.35 -1.39 3.58
C PRO A 234 -13.03 -1.00 5.03
N ALA A 235 -13.46 -1.81 6.00
CA ALA A 235 -13.16 -1.59 7.41
C ALA A 235 -11.65 -1.66 7.69
N THR A 236 -10.96 -2.65 7.10
CA THR A 236 -9.51 -2.83 7.27
C THR A 236 -8.73 -1.64 6.74
N LEU A 237 -9.07 -1.14 5.55
CA LEU A 237 -8.43 0.02 4.94
C LEU A 237 -8.70 1.29 5.77
N ALA A 238 -9.95 1.51 6.18
CA ALA A 238 -10.32 2.65 7.01
C ALA A 238 -9.54 2.65 8.35
N ASP A 239 -9.45 1.49 9.01
CA ASP A 239 -8.70 1.35 10.25
C ASP A 239 -7.20 1.55 10.06
N ALA A 240 -6.63 1.03 8.97
CA ALA A 240 -5.21 1.21 8.66
C ALA A 240 -4.87 2.69 8.44
N ILE A 241 -5.70 3.40 7.67
CA ILE A 241 -5.52 4.83 7.40
C ILE A 241 -5.69 5.65 8.69
N ARG A 242 -6.72 5.37 9.49
CA ARG A 242 -6.94 6.04 10.78
C ARG A 242 -5.74 5.87 11.71
N GLN A 243 -5.24 4.64 11.86
CA GLN A 243 -4.07 4.39 12.71
C GLN A 243 -2.81 5.09 12.18
N TRP A 244 -2.65 5.16 10.85
CA TRP A 244 -1.55 5.89 10.23
C TRP A 244 -1.64 7.39 10.54
N PHE A 245 -2.83 7.99 10.44
CA PHE A 245 -3.07 9.38 10.85
C PHE A 245 -2.75 9.62 12.32
N GLU A 246 -3.20 8.76 13.22
CA GLU A 246 -2.94 8.89 14.67
C GLU A 246 -1.46 8.85 15.00
N LEU A 247 -0.69 7.99 14.33
CA LEU A 247 0.73 7.82 14.64
C LEU A 247 1.61 8.86 13.95
N THR A 248 1.26 9.29 12.73
CA THR A 248 1.90 10.47 12.13
C THR A 248 1.61 11.71 12.95
N ALA A 249 0.42 11.81 13.56
CA ALA A 249 0.06 12.88 14.48
C ALA A 249 0.82 12.87 15.81
N GLN A 250 1.20 11.68 16.32
CA GLN A 250 1.89 11.50 17.60
C GLN A 250 3.43 11.55 17.50
N ASN A 251 3.99 11.36 16.31
CA ASN A 251 5.44 11.41 16.06
C ASN A 251 5.94 12.81 15.65
N VAL A 252 5.10 13.84 15.82
CA VAL A 252 5.42 15.28 15.72
C VAL A 252 5.58 15.83 17.13
#